data_AF-A0A8H7G7T7-F1
#
_entry.id   AF-A0A8H7G7T7-F1
#
_cell.length_a   1.000
_cell.length_b   1.000
_cell.length_c   1.000
_cell.angle_alpha   90.00
_cell.angle_beta   90.00
_cell.angle_gamma   90.00
#
_symmetry.space_group_name_H-M   'P 1'
#
loop_
_entity.id
_entity.type
_entity.pdbx_description
1 polymer ?
#
loop_
_entity_poly.entity_id
_entity_poly.type
_entity_poly.pdbx_seq_one_letter_code
_entity_poly.pdbx_strand_id
1 'polypeptide(L)'
;MHCLLRKRNFIPSGTRLQVQPQLMGKAKIRSYLGETVLLVERNRFAEALARTNITEAPNNMASSRGHLVSSYLLSNSALSLDEEVKVLTEQDAKYAGFNLFLLAPLAYGGKKPLKFAASFVTNHGAGGLLESRPLTSEERSIGGMTNGIDGKDGQNWPKLQHGIQSLSACLAALPKDITEADLTTRLFELLTWKSAEPLRERSDLRKTIHIEPLHVPLGNGAPDFYATRLSTVILIRRDGQVVFIERDIWGLDEDGKAVKRAPTSERVHRFQLQLPIT
;
A
#
# COMPACT_ATOMS: atom_id res chain seq x y z
N MET A 1 -6.33 21.57 11.45
CA MET A 1 -6.04 23.01 11.33
C MET A 1 -5.31 23.28 10.02
N HIS A 2 -5.35 24.52 9.50
CA HIS A 2 -4.85 24.89 8.18
C HIS A 2 -3.32 24.84 8.02
N CYS A 3 -2.84 24.67 6.79
CA CYS A 3 -1.57 25.25 6.34
C CYS A 3 -1.65 25.63 4.84
N LEU A 4 -1.03 26.75 4.48
CA LEU A 4 -0.99 27.34 3.13
C LEU A 4 0.38 27.06 2.46
N LEU A 5 0.44 27.06 1.12
CA LEU A 5 1.71 26.95 0.36
C LEU A 5 1.97 28.19 -0.51
N ARG A 6 3.25 28.56 -0.64
CA ARG A 6 3.74 29.73 -1.41
C ARG A 6 4.68 29.25 -2.55
N LYS A 7 4.63 29.91 -3.72
CA LYS A 7 5.42 29.56 -4.93
C LYS A 7 6.92 29.91 -4.83
N ARG A 8 7.76 29.16 -5.57
CA ARG A 8 8.90 29.66 -6.41
C ARG A 8 9.39 28.57 -7.42
N ASN A 9 10.21 28.95 -8.41
CA ASN A 9 10.37 28.29 -9.72
C ASN A 9 11.78 27.66 -9.99
N PHE A 10 11.84 26.59 -10.83
CA PHE A 10 12.84 26.10 -11.85
C PHE A 10 14.38 26.45 -11.82
N ILE A 11 15.31 25.79 -12.57
CA ILE A 11 15.18 24.73 -13.62
C ILE A 11 15.89 23.34 -13.36
N PRO A 12 17.08 22.95 -13.90
CA PRO A 12 17.09 21.74 -14.75
C PRO A 12 18.08 20.57 -14.44
N SER A 13 17.73 19.42 -15.05
CA SER A 13 18.58 18.29 -15.50
C SER A 13 18.95 17.16 -14.50
N GLY A 14 18.96 15.93 -15.04
CA GLY A 14 19.07 14.66 -14.31
C GLY A 14 17.71 14.00 -14.07
N THR A 15 17.42 12.89 -14.79
CA THR A 15 16.12 12.19 -14.73
C THR A 15 15.93 11.48 -13.39
N ARG A 16 15.50 12.26 -12.39
CA ARG A 16 15.10 11.81 -11.07
C ARG A 16 13.62 11.43 -11.11
N LEU A 17 13.25 10.34 -10.44
CA LEU A 17 11.84 9.98 -10.25
C LEU A 17 11.20 10.96 -9.24
N GLN A 18 10.89 12.17 -9.73
CA GLN A 18 10.15 13.19 -8.99
C GLN A 18 8.67 12.79 -8.97
N VAL A 19 8.23 12.15 -7.88
CA VAL A 19 6.81 12.08 -7.54
C VAL A 19 6.37 13.50 -7.15
N GLN A 20 5.84 14.26 -8.10
CA GLN A 20 5.30 15.59 -7.85
C GLN A 20 3.96 15.50 -7.11
N PRO A 21 3.80 16.15 -5.94
CA PRO A 21 2.50 16.28 -5.30
C PRO A 21 1.75 17.49 -5.87
N GLN A 22 1.31 17.43 -7.14
CA GLN A 22 0.44 18.46 -7.73
C GLN A 22 -0.69 17.89 -8.59
N LEU A 23 -1.91 18.03 -8.08
CA LEU A 23 -3.01 18.69 -8.80
C LEU A 23 -4.09 19.07 -7.78
N MET A 24 -4.34 20.37 -7.61
CA MET A 24 -5.49 20.86 -6.85
C MET A 24 -6.66 21.14 -7.80
N GLY A 25 -7.77 20.45 -7.58
CA GLY A 25 -9.09 20.73 -8.15
C GLY A 25 -10.15 20.46 -7.07
N LYS A 26 -11.22 21.26 -7.04
CA LYS A 26 -12.21 21.23 -5.96
C LYS A 26 -13.20 20.07 -6.11
N ALA A 27 -12.85 18.89 -5.59
CA ALA A 27 -13.76 17.89 -5.00
C ALA A 27 -12.90 16.70 -4.55
N LYS A 28 -13.16 16.10 -3.38
CA LYS A 28 -12.22 15.18 -2.75
C LYS A 28 -12.90 13.91 -2.24
N ILE A 29 -12.90 12.83 -3.06
CA ILE A 29 -13.18 11.49 -2.53
C ILE A 29 -12.17 11.20 -1.43
N ARG A 30 -12.67 11.05 -0.20
CA ARG A 30 -11.83 10.58 0.90
C ARG A 30 -11.74 9.06 0.85
N SER A 31 -10.72 8.56 0.14
CA SER A 31 -10.32 7.17 0.34
C SER A 31 -9.85 6.97 1.78
N TYR A 32 -10.67 6.33 2.60
CA TYR A 32 -10.29 5.78 3.91
C TYR A 32 -9.91 4.28 3.84
N LEU A 33 -10.02 3.62 2.68
CA LEU A 33 -9.21 2.42 2.39
C LEU A 33 -7.79 2.88 2.05
N GLY A 34 -7.06 3.27 3.10
CA GLY A 34 -5.65 3.58 3.01
C GLY A 34 -4.82 2.30 3.00
N GLU A 35 -4.94 1.50 1.94
CA GLU A 35 -3.87 0.61 1.49
C GLU A 35 -2.93 1.48 0.65
N THR A 36 -1.92 2.04 1.31
CA THR A 36 -0.85 2.78 0.62
C THR A 36 0.31 1.82 0.44
N VAL A 37 0.44 1.22 -0.74
CA VAL A 37 1.69 0.57 -1.14
C VAL A 37 2.58 1.64 -1.78
N LEU A 38 3.71 1.90 -1.15
CA LEU A 38 4.67 2.90 -1.57
C LEU A 38 6.02 2.20 -1.77
N LEU A 39 6.43 2.05 -3.03
CA LEU A 39 7.83 1.80 -3.36
C LEU A 39 8.53 3.14 -3.56
N VAL A 40 9.71 3.27 -2.97
CA VAL A 40 10.61 4.40 -3.21
C VAL A 40 11.95 3.83 -3.65
N GLU A 41 12.28 3.99 -4.93
CA GLU A 41 13.65 3.81 -5.37
C GLU A 41 14.47 5.02 -4.93
N ARG A 42 15.41 4.81 -4.01
CA ARG A 42 16.40 5.82 -3.61
C ARG A 42 17.78 5.20 -3.43
N ASN A 43 18.80 5.94 -3.89
CA ASN A 43 20.20 5.81 -3.47
C ASN A 43 20.72 4.38 -3.20
N ARG A 44 20.54 3.46 -4.17
CA ARG A 44 21.18 2.13 -4.26
C ARG A 44 20.56 0.98 -3.44
N PHE A 45 19.39 1.17 -2.81
CA PHE A 45 18.66 0.08 -2.16
C PHE A 45 17.17 0.09 -2.57
N ALA A 46 16.59 -1.11 -2.58
CA ALA A 46 15.30 -1.41 -3.17
C ALA A 46 14.25 -1.73 -2.11
N GLU A 47 13.87 -0.72 -1.34
CA GLU A 47 12.88 -0.88 -0.28
C GLU A 47 11.44 -0.78 -0.80
N ALA A 48 10.58 -1.65 -0.29
CA ALA A 48 9.14 -1.60 -0.54
C ALA A 48 8.38 -1.59 0.77
N LEU A 49 7.37 -0.73 0.85
CA LEU A 49 6.53 -0.59 2.03
C LEU A 49 5.05 -0.66 1.65
N ALA A 50 4.27 -1.46 2.37
CA ALA A 50 2.81 -1.35 2.36
C ALA A 50 2.31 -0.91 3.73
N ARG A 51 1.29 -0.06 3.78
CA ARG A 51 0.63 0.36 5.02
C ARG A 51 -0.87 0.18 4.90
N THR A 52 -1.48 -0.44 5.92
CA THR A 52 -2.90 -0.31 6.23
C THR A 52 -3.10 0.53 7.48
N ASN A 53 -4.19 1.29 7.53
CA ASN A 53 -4.64 1.93 8.78
C ASN A 53 -5.53 0.94 9.53
N ILE A 54 -5.37 0.80 10.86
CA ILE A 54 -6.31 0.01 11.68
C ILE A 54 -7.65 0.76 11.78
N THR A 55 -8.75 0.02 11.83
CA THR A 55 -10.10 0.58 11.93
C THR A 55 -10.44 0.94 13.37
N GLU A 56 -10.38 2.22 13.70
CA GLU A 56 -10.53 2.74 15.06
C GLU A 56 -11.31 4.07 15.10
N ALA A 57 -11.70 4.50 16.30
CA ALA A 57 -12.31 5.81 16.51
C ALA A 57 -11.30 6.95 16.22
N PRO A 58 -11.76 8.14 15.76
CA PRO A 58 -10.87 9.27 15.54
C PRO A 58 -10.12 9.65 16.81
N ASN A 59 -8.79 9.73 16.74
CA ASN A 59 -7.95 10.08 17.88
C ASN A 59 -6.85 11.08 17.45
N ASN A 60 -6.47 11.98 18.36
CA ASN A 60 -5.44 12.99 18.11
C ASN A 60 -4.08 12.43 18.55
N MET A 61 -3.13 12.35 17.61
CA MET A 61 -1.80 11.80 17.84
C MET A 61 -0.74 12.83 17.50
N ALA A 62 0.31 12.91 18.33
CA ALA A 62 1.42 13.82 18.11
C ALA A 62 2.25 13.42 16.87
N SER A 63 2.37 12.11 16.61
CA SER A 63 3.16 11.58 15.51
C SER A 63 2.28 11.08 14.35
N SER A 64 2.70 11.35 13.11
CA SER A 64 1.99 10.91 11.92
C SER A 64 2.51 9.56 11.43
N ARG A 65 1.62 8.68 10.93
CA ARG A 65 2.01 7.44 10.21
C ARG A 65 2.82 7.71 8.93
N GLY A 66 2.87 8.96 8.46
CA GLY A 66 3.77 9.37 7.38
C GLY A 66 5.22 9.48 7.84
N HIS A 67 5.45 9.82 9.12
CA HIS A 67 6.79 9.92 9.69
C HIS A 67 7.50 8.57 9.68
N LEU A 68 6.87 7.48 10.12
CA LEU A 68 7.43 6.11 10.07
C LEU A 68 7.86 5.73 8.64
N VAL A 69 6.95 5.91 7.67
CA VAL A 69 7.21 5.63 6.25
C VAL A 69 8.38 6.46 5.71
N SER A 70 8.45 7.74 6.08
CA SER A 70 9.58 8.59 5.69
C SER A 70 10.87 8.29 6.46
N SER A 71 10.81 7.83 7.70
CA SER A 71 11.99 7.50 8.51
C SER A 71 12.67 6.25 7.97
N TYR A 72 11.87 5.26 7.56
CA TYR A 72 12.32 4.08 6.85
C TYR A 72 12.88 4.44 5.46
N LEU A 73 12.03 4.93 4.54
CA LEU A 73 12.43 5.16 3.13
C LEU A 73 13.39 6.35 2.88
N LEU A 74 13.74 7.09 3.93
CA LEU A 74 14.78 8.14 3.92
C LEU A 74 15.91 7.84 4.90
N SER A 75 15.91 6.66 5.53
CA SER A 75 17.07 6.07 6.17
C SER A 75 18.23 6.12 5.18
N ASN A 76 19.37 6.64 5.63
CA ASN A 76 20.59 6.68 4.83
C ASN A 76 21.59 5.65 5.39
N SER A 77 21.03 4.55 5.91
CA SER A 77 21.70 3.61 6.79
C SER A 77 22.26 2.42 6.02
N ALA A 78 23.36 1.85 6.51
CA ALA A 78 23.91 0.58 6.03
C ALA A 78 23.44 -0.62 6.87
N LEU A 79 22.44 -0.39 7.74
CA LEU A 79 21.87 -1.38 8.63
C LEU A 79 21.08 -2.45 7.86
N SER A 80 20.98 -3.64 8.45
CA SER A 80 20.04 -4.67 8.03
C SER A 80 18.60 -4.29 8.40
N LEU A 81 17.62 -4.91 7.74
CA LEU A 81 16.20 -4.69 8.03
C LEU A 81 15.87 -4.90 9.51
N ASP A 82 16.46 -5.91 10.16
CA ASP A 82 16.19 -6.23 11.56
C ASP A 82 16.69 -5.13 12.51
N GLU A 83 17.81 -4.50 12.17
CA GLU A 83 18.36 -3.36 12.92
C GLU A 83 17.55 -2.07 12.68
N GLU A 84 17.10 -1.81 11.45
CA GLU A 84 16.20 -0.68 11.16
C GLU A 84 14.83 -0.84 11.83
N VAL A 85 14.27 -2.05 11.80
CA VAL A 85 13.04 -2.41 12.51
C VAL A 85 13.21 -2.21 14.01
N LYS A 86 14.35 -2.61 14.60
CA LYS A 86 14.66 -2.36 16.00
C LYS A 86 14.66 -0.86 16.31
N VAL A 87 15.37 -0.06 15.53
CA VAL A 87 15.42 1.42 15.66
C VAL A 87 14.03 2.07 15.49
N LEU A 88 13.14 1.49 14.67
CA LEU A 88 11.75 1.92 14.60
C LEU A 88 10.97 1.56 15.87
N THR A 89 11.10 0.33 16.39
CA THR A 89 10.34 -0.14 17.56
C THR A 89 10.77 0.47 18.90
N GLU A 90 12.03 0.90 19.03
CA GLU A 90 12.56 1.52 20.27
C GLU A 90 12.10 2.99 20.47
N GLN A 91 11.31 3.55 19.54
CA GLN A 91 10.78 4.92 19.65
C GLN A 91 9.54 4.99 20.55
N ASP A 92 9.58 5.80 21.62
CA ASP A 92 8.39 6.14 22.43
C ASP A 92 7.46 7.17 21.73
N ALA A 93 7.18 6.96 20.45
CA ALA A 93 6.31 7.79 19.64
C ALA A 93 4.90 7.18 19.56
N LYS A 94 3.87 7.99 19.82
CA LYS A 94 2.46 7.55 19.79
C LYS A 94 1.81 7.83 18.44
N TYR A 95 1.31 6.77 17.81
CA TYR A 95 0.71 6.79 16.48
C TYR A 95 -0.74 6.32 16.50
N ALA A 96 -1.53 6.78 15.52
CA ALA A 96 -2.82 6.17 15.19
C ALA A 96 -2.59 4.75 14.63
N GLY A 97 -3.53 3.84 14.85
CA GLY A 97 -3.41 2.41 14.54
C GLY A 97 -2.96 2.13 13.11
N PHE A 98 -1.98 1.24 12.93
CA PHE A 98 -1.48 0.82 11.62
C PHE A 98 -0.97 -0.62 11.63
N ASN A 99 -0.88 -1.20 10.43
CA ASN A 99 0.08 -2.24 10.12
C ASN A 99 0.98 -1.77 8.97
N LEU A 100 2.27 -2.07 9.08
CA LEU A 100 3.31 -1.81 8.10
C LEU A 100 3.94 -3.13 7.68
N PHE A 101 4.14 -3.30 6.39
CA PHE A 101 4.93 -4.37 5.79
C PHE A 101 6.18 -3.75 5.19
N LEU A 102 7.35 -4.26 5.57
CA LEU A 102 8.65 -3.76 5.16
C LEU A 102 9.41 -4.84 4.39
N LEU A 103 10.00 -4.47 3.26
CA LEU A 103 10.86 -5.32 2.43
C LEU A 103 12.19 -4.61 2.16
N ALA A 104 13.29 -5.30 2.45
CA ALA A 104 14.65 -4.86 2.09
C ALA A 104 15.35 -5.94 1.26
N PRO A 105 16.14 -5.57 0.24
CA PRO A 105 16.77 -6.55 -0.65
C PRO A 105 17.97 -7.22 0.01
N LEU A 106 18.02 -8.54 -0.05
CA LEU A 106 19.20 -9.31 0.37
C LEU A 106 20.14 -9.49 -0.82
N ALA A 107 21.24 -8.72 -0.81
CA ALA A 107 22.45 -8.78 -1.65
C ALA A 107 22.32 -9.45 -3.04
N TYR A 108 22.41 -8.64 -4.10
CA TYR A 108 22.39 -9.10 -5.48
C TYR A 108 23.79 -8.99 -6.11
N GLY A 109 24.49 -10.13 -6.16
CA GLY A 109 25.81 -10.26 -6.78
C GLY A 109 25.86 -11.42 -7.78
N GLY A 110 26.13 -11.11 -9.05
CA GLY A 110 26.32 -12.10 -10.11
C GLY A 110 25.03 -12.82 -10.53
N LYS A 111 25.09 -14.14 -10.69
CA LYS A 111 23.98 -14.98 -11.21
C LYS A 111 22.92 -15.39 -10.16
N LYS A 112 22.98 -14.85 -8.93
CA LYS A 112 22.06 -15.24 -7.86
C LYS A 112 20.71 -14.51 -8.01
N PRO A 113 19.57 -15.19 -7.82
CA PRO A 113 18.26 -14.53 -7.85
C PRO A 113 18.12 -13.57 -6.66
N LEU A 114 17.53 -12.41 -6.91
CA LEU A 114 17.14 -11.44 -5.89
C LEU A 114 16.27 -12.10 -4.81
N LYS A 115 16.55 -11.76 -3.55
CA LYS A 115 15.80 -12.15 -2.36
C LYS A 115 15.47 -10.91 -1.53
N PHE A 116 14.51 -11.05 -0.61
CA PHE A 116 14.15 -9.99 0.32
C PHE A 116 14.14 -10.51 1.77
N ALA A 117 14.61 -9.66 2.68
CA ALA A 117 14.20 -9.69 4.08
C ALA A 117 12.81 -9.04 4.17
N ALA A 118 11.97 -9.54 5.08
CA ALA A 118 10.58 -9.14 5.18
C ALA A 118 10.13 -9.13 6.65
N SER A 119 9.53 -8.02 7.08
CA SER A 119 9.05 -7.84 8.45
C SER A 119 7.70 -7.12 8.46
N PHE A 120 6.83 -7.51 9.39
CA PHE A 120 5.64 -6.74 9.77
C PHE A 120 5.95 -5.89 10.99
N VAL A 121 5.45 -4.65 11.01
CA VAL A 121 5.49 -3.75 12.17
C VAL A 121 4.06 -3.25 12.42
N THR A 122 3.59 -3.34 13.66
CA THR A 122 2.26 -2.86 14.07
C THR A 122 2.36 -2.14 15.40
N ASN A 123 1.38 -1.31 15.71
CA ASN A 123 1.21 -0.73 17.04
C ASN A 123 0.00 -1.30 17.79
N HIS A 124 -0.64 -2.35 17.26
CA HIS A 124 -1.83 -3.00 17.82
C HIS A 124 -3.06 -2.09 18.04
N GLY A 125 -3.05 -0.88 17.48
CA GLY A 125 -4.10 0.14 17.64
C GLY A 125 -3.55 1.48 18.16
N ALA A 126 -4.39 2.52 18.14
CA ALA A 126 -4.06 3.87 18.61
C ALA A 126 -3.26 3.90 19.93
N GLY A 127 -2.03 4.43 19.87
CA GLY A 127 -1.18 4.67 21.04
C GLY A 127 -0.49 3.44 21.65
N GLY A 128 -0.68 2.25 21.08
CA GLY A 128 0.03 1.05 21.52
C GLY A 128 1.53 1.10 21.24
N LEU A 129 2.27 0.16 21.85
CA LEU A 129 3.71 0.00 21.64
C LEU A 129 3.99 -0.55 20.23
N LEU A 130 5.11 -0.15 19.66
CA LEU A 130 5.55 -0.66 18.36
C LEU A 130 6.14 -2.06 18.54
N GLU A 131 5.52 -3.04 17.90
CA GLU A 131 5.98 -4.42 17.85
C GLU A 131 6.29 -4.81 16.40
N SER A 132 7.18 -5.79 16.24
CA SER A 132 7.54 -6.32 14.93
C SER A 132 7.71 -7.84 14.94
N ARG A 133 7.56 -8.44 13.77
CA ARG A 133 7.82 -9.87 13.56
C ARG A 133 8.27 -10.15 12.12
N PRO A 134 9.15 -11.15 11.90
CA PRO A 134 9.40 -11.65 10.55
C PRO A 134 8.14 -12.30 9.97
N LEU A 135 8.06 -12.37 8.63
CA LEU A 135 7.06 -13.18 7.95
C LEU A 135 7.36 -14.68 8.11
N THR A 136 6.30 -15.48 8.29
CA THR A 136 6.39 -16.96 8.28
C THR A 136 6.72 -17.50 6.88
N SER A 137 7.04 -18.79 6.76
CA SER A 137 7.29 -19.44 5.47
C SER A 137 6.07 -19.41 4.54
N GLU A 138 4.88 -19.49 5.12
CA GLU A 138 3.59 -19.45 4.45
C GLU A 138 3.34 -18.03 3.93
N GLU A 139 3.46 -17.00 4.79
CA GLU A 139 3.28 -15.60 4.41
C GLU A 139 4.29 -15.13 3.34
N ARG A 140 5.53 -15.66 3.37
CA ARG A 140 6.57 -15.43 2.34
C ARG A 140 6.20 -16.05 0.99
N SER A 141 5.34 -17.05 0.98
CA SER A 141 4.87 -17.72 -0.23
C SER A 141 3.62 -17.03 -0.76
N ILE A 142 2.57 -16.95 0.07
CA ILE A 142 1.31 -16.25 -0.20
C ILE A 142 0.76 -15.74 1.14
N GLY A 143 0.62 -14.43 1.27
CA GLY A 143 0.08 -13.78 2.47
C GLY A 143 -0.69 -12.51 2.12
N GLY A 144 -1.12 -11.79 3.14
CA GLY A 144 -1.79 -10.50 2.96
C GLY A 144 -1.93 -9.73 4.28
N MET A 145 -2.32 -8.47 4.17
CA MET A 145 -2.47 -7.54 5.30
C MET A 145 -3.76 -6.74 5.11
N THR A 146 -4.41 -6.33 6.20
CA THR A 146 -5.72 -5.65 6.16
C THR A 146 -5.81 -4.55 7.23
N ASN A 147 -6.98 -3.91 7.35
CA ASN A 147 -7.29 -2.84 8.32
C ASN A 147 -7.71 -3.36 9.71
N GLY A 148 -7.63 -4.67 9.95
CA GLY A 148 -7.68 -5.28 11.29
C GLY A 148 -6.28 -5.36 11.89
N ILE A 149 -6.17 -5.68 13.17
CA ILE A 149 -4.88 -5.78 13.87
C ILE A 149 -4.17 -7.08 13.46
N ASP A 150 -2.90 -6.99 13.08
CA ASP A 150 -2.07 -8.18 12.80
C ASP A 150 -1.93 -9.08 14.04
N GLY A 151 -1.90 -10.39 13.83
CA GLY A 151 -1.85 -11.39 14.90
C GLY A 151 -3.10 -11.49 15.80
N LYS A 152 -4.14 -10.65 15.60
CA LYS A 152 -5.39 -10.66 16.39
C LYS A 152 -6.62 -10.95 15.55
N ASP A 153 -7.26 -9.91 15.00
CA ASP A 153 -8.53 -10.05 14.27
C ASP A 153 -8.34 -9.99 12.75
N GLY A 154 -7.28 -9.32 12.25
CA GLY A 154 -7.09 -9.07 10.83
C GLY A 154 -7.09 -10.34 9.97
N GLN A 155 -6.49 -11.42 10.46
CA GLN A 155 -6.45 -12.72 9.79
C GLN A 155 -7.85 -13.34 9.58
N ASN A 156 -8.84 -12.99 10.41
CA ASN A 156 -10.20 -13.50 10.34
C ASN A 156 -11.12 -12.67 9.42
N TRP A 157 -10.61 -11.65 8.74
CA TRP A 157 -11.42 -10.81 7.85
C TRP A 157 -11.76 -11.56 6.54
N PRO A 158 -13.05 -11.70 6.16
CA PRO A 158 -13.44 -12.48 4.99
C PRO A 158 -12.77 -12.03 3.69
N LYS A 159 -12.54 -10.72 3.50
CA LYS A 159 -11.86 -10.20 2.31
C LYS A 159 -10.39 -10.65 2.21
N LEU A 160 -9.72 -10.82 3.35
CA LEU A 160 -8.32 -11.24 3.38
C LEU A 160 -8.20 -12.72 3.06
N GLN A 161 -9.04 -13.55 3.70
CA GLN A 161 -9.12 -14.98 3.42
C GLN A 161 -9.47 -15.25 1.95
N HIS A 162 -10.48 -14.55 1.40
CA HIS A 162 -10.78 -14.64 -0.03
C HIS A 162 -9.60 -14.18 -0.91
N GLY A 163 -8.97 -13.04 -0.60
CA GLY A 163 -7.83 -12.53 -1.36
C GLY A 163 -6.65 -13.50 -1.42
N ILE A 164 -6.29 -14.11 -0.29
CA ILE A 164 -5.22 -15.13 -0.20
C ILE A 164 -5.58 -16.38 -1.00
N GLN A 165 -6.81 -16.89 -0.85
CA GLN A 165 -7.28 -18.08 -1.57
C GLN A 165 -7.34 -17.85 -3.09
N SER A 166 -7.90 -16.72 -3.52
CA SER A 166 -7.98 -16.34 -4.94
C SER A 166 -6.60 -16.06 -5.55
N LEU A 167 -5.65 -15.49 -4.78
CA LEU A 167 -4.28 -15.31 -5.24
C LEU A 167 -3.58 -16.67 -5.41
N SER A 168 -3.76 -17.58 -4.45
CA SER A 168 -3.24 -18.95 -4.52
C SER A 168 -3.79 -19.71 -5.73
N ALA A 169 -5.11 -19.68 -5.94
CA ALA A 169 -5.74 -20.29 -7.12
C ALA A 169 -5.25 -19.66 -8.43
N CYS A 170 -5.11 -18.33 -8.48
CA CYS A 170 -4.58 -17.60 -9.64
C CYS A 170 -3.14 -18.05 -9.96
N LEU A 171 -2.25 -18.07 -8.95
CA LEU A 171 -0.84 -18.48 -9.11
C LEU A 171 -0.69 -19.97 -9.48
N ALA A 172 -1.53 -20.85 -8.93
CA ALA A 172 -1.52 -22.28 -9.25
C ALA A 172 -2.04 -22.59 -10.67
N ALA A 173 -2.88 -21.72 -11.22
CA ALA A 173 -3.47 -21.87 -12.56
C ALA A 173 -2.69 -21.16 -13.68
N LEU A 174 -1.51 -20.57 -13.40
CA LEU A 174 -0.71 -19.89 -14.42
C LEU A 174 -0.08 -20.90 -15.41
N PRO A 175 -0.24 -20.71 -16.73
CA PRO A 175 0.51 -21.50 -17.71
C PRO A 175 2.01 -21.12 -17.69
N LYS A 176 2.87 -22.01 -18.17
CA LYS A 176 4.34 -21.86 -18.11
C LYS A 176 4.87 -20.67 -18.92
N ASP A 177 4.13 -20.28 -19.94
CA ASP A 177 4.39 -19.22 -20.91
C ASP A 177 3.59 -17.94 -20.65
N ILE A 178 3.00 -17.80 -19.45
CA ILE A 178 2.19 -16.62 -19.10
C ILE A 178 2.94 -15.31 -19.31
N THR A 179 2.29 -14.37 -20.01
CA THR A 179 2.83 -13.02 -20.17
C THR A 179 2.60 -12.21 -18.90
N GLU A 180 3.43 -11.18 -18.71
CA GLU A 180 3.27 -10.21 -17.63
C GLU A 180 1.93 -9.45 -17.74
N ALA A 181 1.45 -9.19 -18.96
CA ALA A 181 0.16 -8.54 -19.21
C ALA A 181 -1.02 -9.43 -18.76
N ASP A 182 -0.95 -10.74 -19.00
CA ASP A 182 -1.97 -11.68 -18.55
C ASP A 182 -1.96 -11.85 -17.03
N LEU A 183 -0.77 -11.96 -16.42
CA LEU A 183 -0.61 -12.05 -14.97
C LEU A 183 -1.17 -10.79 -14.29
N THR A 184 -0.76 -9.60 -14.73
CA THR A 184 -1.26 -8.33 -14.17
C THR A 184 -2.77 -8.18 -14.38
N THR A 185 -3.31 -8.60 -15.52
CA THR A 185 -4.76 -8.62 -15.76
C THR A 185 -5.50 -9.49 -14.75
N ARG A 186 -5.06 -10.72 -14.51
CA ARG A 186 -5.64 -11.63 -13.51
C ARG A 186 -5.52 -11.09 -12.07
N LEU A 187 -4.40 -10.45 -11.74
CA LEU A 187 -4.21 -9.82 -10.43
C LEU A 187 -5.15 -8.63 -10.21
N PHE A 188 -5.39 -7.81 -11.25
CA PHE A 188 -6.39 -6.74 -11.16
C PHE A 188 -7.82 -7.27 -11.13
N GLU A 189 -8.12 -8.38 -11.82
CA GLU A 189 -9.43 -9.05 -11.75
C GLU A 189 -9.75 -9.50 -10.31
N LEU A 190 -8.79 -10.11 -9.61
CA LEU A 190 -8.90 -10.45 -8.18
C LEU A 190 -9.25 -9.21 -7.33
N LEU A 191 -8.62 -8.07 -7.59
CA LEU A 191 -8.89 -6.81 -6.89
C LEU A 191 -10.28 -6.20 -7.20
N THR A 192 -11.05 -6.75 -8.14
CA THR A 192 -12.46 -6.37 -8.37
C THR A 192 -13.46 -7.14 -7.52
N TRP A 193 -13.02 -8.15 -6.75
CA TRP A 193 -13.94 -9.02 -6.02
C TRP A 193 -14.79 -8.26 -5.00
N LYS A 194 -16.10 -8.60 -5.01
CA LYS A 194 -17.12 -8.09 -4.09
C LYS A 194 -17.74 -9.24 -3.29
N SER A 195 -18.04 -8.99 -2.02
CA SER A 195 -18.96 -9.87 -1.29
C SER A 195 -20.35 -9.84 -1.94
N ALA A 196 -21.06 -10.97 -1.90
CA ALA A 196 -22.47 -11.04 -2.28
C ALA A 196 -23.39 -10.34 -1.25
N GLU A 197 -22.92 -10.17 -0.01
CA GLU A 197 -23.64 -9.41 1.02
C GLU A 197 -23.55 -7.89 0.75
N PRO A 198 -24.68 -7.16 0.68
CA PRO A 198 -24.66 -5.70 0.55
C PRO A 198 -23.97 -5.02 1.73
N LEU A 199 -23.18 -4.00 1.45
CA LEU A 199 -22.57 -3.13 2.46
C LEU A 199 -23.64 -2.23 3.05
N ARG A 200 -23.96 -2.40 4.34
CA ARG A 200 -24.97 -1.61 5.07
C ARG A 200 -24.32 -0.60 6.01
N GLU A 201 -23.21 -0.98 6.61
CA GLU A 201 -22.48 -0.16 7.57
C GLU A 201 -20.95 -0.23 7.37
N ARG A 202 -20.23 0.64 8.08
CA ARG A 202 -18.76 0.71 8.00
C ARG A 202 -18.06 -0.58 8.51
N SER A 203 -18.73 -1.42 9.28
CA SER A 203 -18.17 -2.72 9.69
C SER A 203 -18.10 -3.73 8.53
N ASP A 204 -18.98 -3.61 7.52
CA ASP A 204 -19.05 -4.53 6.38
C ASP A 204 -17.86 -4.41 5.43
N LEU A 205 -17.06 -3.35 5.53
CA LEU A 205 -15.90 -3.10 4.68
C LEU A 205 -14.74 -4.10 4.89
N ARG A 206 -14.86 -4.95 5.93
CA ARG A 206 -14.02 -6.14 6.14
C ARG A 206 -14.39 -7.34 5.24
N LYS A 207 -15.58 -7.31 4.63
CA LYS A 207 -16.14 -8.40 3.83
C LYS A 207 -15.78 -8.32 2.35
N THR A 208 -15.33 -7.18 1.83
CA THR A 208 -15.14 -6.94 0.40
C THR A 208 -13.78 -6.31 0.07
N ILE A 209 -13.20 -6.64 -1.08
CA ILE A 209 -11.97 -5.99 -1.58
C ILE A 209 -12.34 -4.72 -2.37
N HIS A 210 -13.25 -4.86 -3.33
CA HIS A 210 -13.78 -3.73 -4.08
C HIS A 210 -14.98 -3.10 -3.35
N ILE A 211 -14.97 -1.77 -3.22
CA ILE A 211 -16.02 -0.97 -2.61
C ILE A 211 -16.55 -0.01 -3.67
N GLU A 212 -17.81 -0.22 -4.06
CA GLU A 212 -18.57 0.70 -4.89
C GLU A 212 -18.98 1.94 -4.07
N PRO A 213 -19.26 3.10 -4.69
CA PRO A 213 -19.47 4.35 -3.97
C PRO A 213 -20.62 4.30 -2.98
N LEU A 214 -20.29 4.31 -1.69
CA LEU A 214 -21.22 4.45 -0.58
C LEU A 214 -21.31 5.91 -0.17
N HIS A 215 -22.53 6.41 0.04
CA HIS A 215 -22.72 7.69 0.71
C HIS A 215 -22.38 7.54 2.20
N VAL A 216 -21.42 8.32 2.68
CA VAL A 216 -21.09 8.39 4.11
C VAL A 216 -21.45 9.79 4.63
N PRO A 217 -22.29 9.91 5.67
CA PRO A 217 -22.62 11.20 6.24
C PRO A 217 -21.38 11.78 6.93
N LEU A 218 -20.82 12.85 6.36
CA LEU A 218 -19.92 13.72 7.10
C LEU A 218 -20.78 14.59 8.05
N GLY A 219 -20.31 14.79 9.29
CA GLY A 219 -21.00 15.57 10.32
C GLY A 219 -21.17 17.07 10.03
N ASN A 220 -20.89 17.52 8.80
CA ASN A 220 -21.14 18.86 8.28
C ASN A 220 -22.30 18.90 7.25
N GLY A 221 -23.04 17.80 7.07
CA GLY A 221 -24.22 17.72 6.21
C GLY A 221 -23.94 17.59 4.70
N ALA A 222 -22.68 17.64 4.27
CA ALA A 222 -22.31 17.37 2.89
C ALA A 222 -22.17 15.85 2.67
N PRO A 223 -22.83 15.25 1.65
CA PRO A 223 -22.59 13.86 1.30
C PRO A 223 -21.16 13.71 0.76
N ASP A 224 -20.39 12.78 1.32
CA ASP A 224 -19.09 12.35 0.78
C ASP A 224 -19.19 10.88 0.33
N PHE A 225 -18.37 10.51 -0.64
CA PHE A 225 -18.36 9.16 -1.20
C PHE A 225 -17.20 8.36 -0.62
N TYR A 226 -17.50 7.13 -0.23
CA TYR A 226 -16.52 6.13 0.16
C TYR A 226 -16.49 4.99 -0.85
N ALA A 227 -15.35 4.81 -1.51
CA ALA A 227 -15.15 3.82 -2.57
C ALA A 227 -13.68 3.37 -2.63
N THR A 228 -13.41 2.24 -3.27
CA THR A 228 -12.07 1.85 -3.70
C THR A 228 -11.63 2.77 -4.85
N ARG A 229 -10.99 3.88 -4.52
CA ARG A 229 -10.53 4.88 -5.51
C ARG A 229 -9.55 4.28 -6.53
N LEU A 230 -8.63 3.44 -6.07
CA LEU A 230 -7.41 3.04 -6.76
C LEU A 230 -7.11 1.57 -6.46
N SER A 231 -6.59 0.84 -7.43
CA SER A 231 -5.95 -0.46 -7.24
C SER A 231 -4.52 -0.41 -7.74
N THR A 232 -3.60 -1.11 -7.07
CA THR A 232 -2.18 -1.15 -7.40
C THR A 232 -1.70 -2.59 -7.49
N VAL A 233 -0.94 -2.92 -8.54
CA VAL A 233 -0.24 -4.20 -8.70
C VAL A 233 1.25 -3.90 -8.85
N ILE A 234 2.08 -4.60 -8.09
CA ILE A 234 3.53 -4.53 -8.18
C ILE A 234 4.08 -5.92 -8.44
N LEU A 235 4.88 -6.05 -9.50
CA LEU A 235 5.65 -7.24 -9.80
C LEU A 235 7.14 -6.91 -9.65
N ILE A 236 7.83 -7.68 -8.81
CA ILE A 236 9.29 -7.63 -8.66
C ILE A 236 9.84 -8.98 -9.12
N ARG A 237 10.63 -8.95 -10.20
CA ARG A 237 11.25 -10.13 -10.77
C ARG A 237 12.55 -10.48 -10.04
N ARG A 238 12.99 -11.74 -10.18
CA ARG A 238 14.23 -12.25 -9.55
C ARG A 238 15.53 -11.66 -10.15
N ASP A 239 15.43 -10.97 -11.27
CA ASP A 239 16.49 -10.17 -11.91
C ASP A 239 16.46 -8.69 -11.45
N GLY A 240 15.53 -8.32 -10.57
CA GLY A 240 15.36 -6.95 -10.07
C GLY A 240 14.58 -6.03 -11.00
N GLN A 241 14.01 -6.51 -12.11
CA GLN A 241 13.07 -5.72 -12.91
C GLN A 241 11.76 -5.54 -12.14
N VAL A 242 11.25 -4.31 -12.11
CA VAL A 242 10.01 -3.95 -11.40
C VAL A 242 9.00 -3.35 -12.37
N VAL A 243 7.75 -3.74 -12.18
CA VAL A 243 6.58 -3.14 -12.82
C VAL A 243 5.61 -2.74 -11.73
N PHE A 244 5.36 -1.44 -11.63
CA PHE A 244 4.38 -0.84 -10.74
C PHE A 244 3.22 -0.34 -11.61
N ILE A 245 2.01 -0.83 -11.37
CA ILE A 245 0.81 -0.47 -12.12
C ILE A 245 -0.24 0.07 -11.16
N GLU A 246 -0.79 1.23 -11.48
CA GLU A 246 -1.94 1.84 -10.81
C GLU A 246 -3.12 1.94 -11.75
N ARG A 247 -4.33 1.57 -11.30
CA ARG A 247 -5.60 1.79 -12.01
C ARG A 247 -6.55 2.57 -11.12
N ASP A 248 -6.95 3.77 -11.53
CA ASP A 248 -8.07 4.44 -10.86
C ASP A 248 -9.35 3.66 -11.18
N ILE A 249 -10.18 3.39 -10.16
CA ILE A 249 -11.44 2.66 -10.33
C ILE A 249 -12.64 3.60 -10.18
N TRP A 250 -12.62 4.48 -9.17
CA TRP A 250 -13.67 5.46 -8.91
C TRP A 250 -13.07 6.87 -8.74
N GLY A 251 -13.68 7.85 -9.40
CA GLY A 251 -13.35 9.27 -9.28
C GLY A 251 -14.60 10.14 -9.28
N LEU A 252 -14.45 11.44 -9.13
CA LEU A 252 -15.57 12.38 -9.31
C LEU A 252 -15.58 12.93 -10.74
N ASP A 253 -16.77 13.15 -11.26
CA ASP A 253 -16.99 14.00 -12.43
C ASP A 253 -17.05 15.49 -12.03
N GLU A 254 -17.39 16.35 -12.98
CA GLU A 254 -17.48 17.81 -12.78
C GLU A 254 -18.67 18.20 -11.88
N ASP A 255 -19.72 17.38 -11.83
CA ASP A 255 -20.88 17.52 -10.94
C ASP A 255 -20.59 17.05 -9.49
N GLY A 256 -19.43 16.42 -9.25
CA GLY A 256 -19.09 15.83 -7.96
C GLY A 256 -19.77 14.48 -7.67
N LYS A 257 -20.27 13.79 -8.70
CA LYS A 257 -20.82 12.41 -8.58
C LYS A 257 -19.70 11.38 -8.74
N ALA A 258 -19.84 10.26 -8.04
CA ALA A 258 -18.88 9.16 -8.17
C ALA A 258 -19.10 8.38 -9.48
N VAL A 259 -18.09 8.41 -10.35
CA VAL A 259 -18.09 7.76 -11.67
C VAL A 259 -16.94 6.76 -11.77
N LYS A 260 -17.20 5.63 -12.46
CA LYS A 260 -16.18 4.62 -12.71
C LYS A 260 -15.17 5.17 -13.72
N ARG A 261 -13.88 5.08 -13.42
CA ARG A 261 -12.83 5.52 -14.34
C ARG A 261 -12.58 4.46 -15.41
N ALA A 262 -12.23 4.92 -16.61
CA ALA A 262 -11.89 4.04 -17.72
C ALA A 262 -10.53 3.37 -17.48
N PRO A 263 -10.29 2.17 -18.06
CA PRO A 263 -8.98 1.49 -17.97
C PRO A 263 -7.80 2.32 -18.50
N THR A 264 -8.05 3.28 -19.39
CA THR A 264 -7.05 4.23 -19.89
C THR A 264 -6.49 5.19 -18.83
N SER A 265 -7.02 5.17 -17.61
CA SER A 265 -6.41 5.84 -16.45
C SER A 265 -5.20 5.09 -15.87
N GLU A 266 -4.88 3.91 -16.40
CA GLU A 266 -3.74 3.10 -15.98
C GLU A 266 -2.41 3.85 -16.07
N ARG A 267 -1.64 3.79 -14.99
CA ARG A 267 -0.27 4.32 -14.91
C ARG A 267 0.69 3.16 -14.73
N VAL A 268 1.56 2.93 -15.72
CA VAL A 268 2.58 1.88 -15.69
C VAL A 268 3.95 2.52 -15.52
N HIS A 269 4.66 2.12 -14.47
CA HIS A 269 6.03 2.52 -14.19
C HIS A 269 6.92 1.27 -14.22
N ARG A 270 8.01 1.34 -14.98
CA ARG A 270 9.00 0.26 -15.10
C ARG A 270 10.37 0.80 -14.70
N PHE A 271 11.05 0.06 -13.83
CA PHE A 271 12.38 0.42 -13.34
C PHE A 271 13.17 -0.84 -12.96
N GLN A 272 14.48 -0.70 -12.81
CA GLN A 272 15.39 -1.76 -12.39
C GLN A 272 15.86 -1.43 -10.98
N LEU A 273 15.74 -2.39 -10.06
CA LEU A 273 16.24 -2.21 -8.71
C LEU A 273 17.75 -2.01 -8.73
N GLN A 274 18.17 -0.83 -8.26
CA GLN A 274 19.55 -0.60 -7.85
C GLN A 274 19.79 -1.33 -6.54
N LEU A 275 20.77 -2.21 -6.55
CA LEU A 275 21.06 -3.11 -5.45
C LEU A 275 22.50 -2.85 -4.99
N PRO A 276 22.80 -3.04 -3.69
CA PRO A 276 24.15 -2.88 -3.18
C PRO A 276 25.10 -3.81 -3.92
N ILE A 277 26.15 -3.23 -4.50
CA ILE A 277 27.32 -3.99 -4.95
C ILE A 277 28.06 -4.40 -3.68
N THR A 278 27.87 -5.66 -3.27
CA THR A 278 28.61 -6.34 -2.19
C THR A 278 29.93 -6.90 -2.71
#